data_AF-A0A6A6WNN4-F1
#
_entry.id   AF-A0A6A6WNN4-F1
#
_cell.length_a   1.000
_cell.length_b   1.000
_cell.length_c   1.000
_cell.angle_alpha   90.00
_cell.angle_beta   90.00
_cell.angle_gamma   90.00
#
_symmetry.space_group_name_H-M   'P 1'
#
loop_
_entity.id
_entity.type
_entity.pdbx_description
1 polymer ?
#
loop_
_entity_poly.entity_id
_entity_poly.type
_entity_poly.pdbx_seq_one_letter_code
_entity_poly.pdbx_strand_id
1 'polypeptide(L)'
;MALTNLPQELLDIIVEYSLPQSFENLAMTCKRIYGRCTPFIKRHNELRSRFLDFGYYAHARDSLVAASDLINLIAADPIVARYIRIANLVEDSRFLSHLRVRGEPP
;
A
#
# COMPACT_ATOMS: atom_id res chain seq x y z
N MET A 1 9.94 -29.16 -4.74
CA MET A 1 8.82 -28.96 -3.79
C MET A 1 7.50 -29.06 -4.55
N ALA A 2 6.40 -29.45 -3.92
CA ALA A 2 5.09 -29.52 -4.59
C ALA A 2 4.66 -28.17 -5.21
N LEU A 3 4.99 -27.07 -4.52
CA LEU A 3 4.69 -25.70 -4.97
C LEU A 3 5.37 -25.35 -6.30
N THR A 4 6.59 -25.83 -6.56
CA THR A 4 7.29 -25.60 -7.83
C THR A 4 6.75 -26.43 -8.99
N ASN A 5 5.88 -27.40 -8.72
CA ASN A 5 5.25 -28.22 -9.75
C ASN A 5 3.96 -27.58 -10.30
N LEU A 6 3.52 -26.47 -9.71
CA LEU A 6 2.37 -25.71 -10.21
C LEU A 6 2.70 -25.03 -11.55
N PRO A 7 1.69 -24.87 -12.43
CA PRO A 7 1.74 -23.96 -13.56
C PRO A 7 2.18 -22.56 -13.16
N GLN A 8 2.80 -21.85 -14.10
CA GLN A 8 3.39 -20.54 -13.84
C GLN A 8 2.31 -19.50 -13.48
N GLU A 9 1.14 -19.62 -14.09
CA GLU A 9 -0.03 -18.78 -13.87
C GLU A 9 -0.51 -18.88 -12.42
N LEU A 10 -0.51 -20.09 -11.85
CA LEU A 10 -0.88 -20.28 -10.44
C LEU A 10 0.18 -19.70 -9.49
N LEU A 11 1.46 -19.77 -9.87
CA LEU A 11 2.53 -19.15 -9.09
C LEU A 11 2.40 -17.62 -9.10
N ASP A 12 2.07 -17.02 -10.24
CA ASP A 12 1.89 -15.58 -10.36
C ASP A 12 0.71 -15.09 -9.50
N ILE A 13 -0.40 -15.84 -9.49
CA ILE A 13 -1.55 -15.61 -8.60
C ILE A 13 -1.13 -15.68 -7.12
N ILE A 14 -0.38 -16.71 -6.73
CA ILE A 14 0.10 -16.86 -5.35
C ILE A 14 0.99 -15.68 -4.94
N VAL A 15 1.86 -15.22 -5.84
CA VAL A 15 2.72 -14.05 -5.60
C VAL A 15 1.86 -12.80 -5.37
N GLU A 16 0.83 -12.57 -6.20
CA GLU A 16 -0.06 -11.41 -6.05
C GLU A 16 -0.82 -11.43 -4.72
N TYR A 17 -1.37 -12.59 -4.33
CA TYR A 17 -2.07 -12.72 -3.04
C TYR A 17 -1.15 -12.59 -1.82
N SER A 18 0.14 -12.92 -1.96
CA SER A 18 1.12 -12.85 -0.88
C SER A 18 1.52 -11.42 -0.48
N LEU A 19 1.29 -10.43 -1.36
CA LEU A 19 1.61 -9.03 -1.10
C LEU A 19 0.62 -8.43 -0.09
N PRO A 20 1.05 -7.60 0.88
CA PRO A 20 2.44 -7.38 1.30
C PRO A 20 2.98 -8.39 2.30
N GLN A 21 2.11 -9.04 3.10
CA GLN A 21 2.50 -9.66 4.38
C GLN A 21 3.46 -10.85 4.25
N SER A 22 3.39 -11.63 3.18
CA SER A 22 4.18 -12.86 3.00
C SER A 22 5.08 -12.86 1.78
N PHE A 23 5.13 -11.73 1.05
CA PHE A 23 5.86 -11.62 -0.20
C PHE A 23 7.37 -11.85 -0.04
N GLU A 24 7.99 -11.25 0.97
CA GLU A 24 9.42 -11.40 1.24
C GLU A 24 9.77 -12.86 1.59
N ASN A 25 8.98 -13.50 2.47
CA ASN A 25 9.15 -14.90 2.84
C ASN A 25 8.98 -15.84 1.62
N LEU A 26 8.00 -15.56 0.76
CA LEU A 26 7.76 -16.32 -0.46
C LEU A 26 8.96 -16.18 -1.42
N ALA A 27 9.44 -14.96 -1.65
CA ALA A 27 10.59 -14.69 -2.52
C ALA A 27 11.85 -15.40 -2.05
N MET A 28 12.05 -15.57 -0.74
CA MET A 28 13.20 -16.25 -0.16
C MET A 28 13.14 -17.78 -0.23
N THR A 29 12.01 -18.38 -0.61
CA THR A 29 11.82 -19.84 -0.56
C THR A 29 12.73 -20.59 -1.55
N CYS A 30 12.79 -20.15 -2.82
CA CYS A 30 13.68 -20.73 -3.82
C CYS A 30 13.91 -19.82 -5.03
N LYS A 31 14.97 -20.10 -5.82
CA LYS A 31 15.35 -19.31 -7.02
C LYS A 31 14.22 -19.18 -8.05
N ARG A 32 13.42 -20.24 -8.24
CA ARG A 32 12.32 -20.24 -9.21
C ARG A 32 11.19 -19.28 -8.80
N ILE A 33 10.83 -19.26 -7.51
CA ILE A 33 9.83 -18.34 -6.96
C ILE A 33 10.39 -16.92 -6.94
N TYR A 34 11.65 -16.74 -6.54
CA TYR A 34 12.33 -15.45 -6.60
C TYR A 34 12.26 -14.80 -7.99
N GLY A 35 12.49 -15.58 -9.06
CA GLY A 35 12.36 -15.11 -10.44
C GLY A 35 10.95 -14.61 -10.79
N ARG A 36 9.91 -15.21 -10.21
CA ARG A 36 8.51 -14.78 -10.36
C ARG A 36 8.16 -13.55 -9.53
N CYS A 37 8.76 -13.42 -8.34
CA CYS A 37 8.58 -12.24 -7.50
C CYS A 37 9.29 -11.00 -8.06
N THR A 38 10.38 -11.17 -8.82
CA THR A 38 11.22 -10.08 -9.37
C THR A 38 10.46 -8.88 -9.95
N PRO A 39 9.47 -9.05 -10.86
CA PRO A 39 8.69 -7.94 -11.40
C PRO A 39 7.90 -7.16 -10.34
N PHE A 40 7.52 -7.82 -9.25
CA PHE A 40 6.73 -7.21 -8.17
C PHE A 40 7.58 -6.53 -7.09
N ILE A 41 8.89 -6.84 -7.00
CA ILE A 41 9.79 -6.29 -5.96
C ILE A 41 9.81 -4.76 -5.98
N LYS A 42 9.93 -4.15 -7.17
CA LYS A 42 10.00 -2.69 -7.29
C LYS A 42 8.72 -2.04 -6.76
N ARG A 43 7.55 -2.49 -7.24
CA ARG A 43 6.24 -1.98 -6.79
C ARG A 43 6.03 -2.23 -5.30
N HIS A 44 6.41 -3.41 -4.79
CA HIS A 44 6.33 -3.76 -3.37
C HIS A 44 7.13 -2.77 -2.50
N ASN A 45 8.38 -2.50 -2.86
CA ASN A 45 9.25 -1.60 -2.10
C ASN A 45 8.75 -0.16 -2.15
N GLU A 46 8.26 0.30 -3.30
CA GLU A 46 7.67 1.64 -3.45
C GLU A 46 6.43 1.80 -2.56
N LEU A 47 5.49 0.86 -2.62
CA LEU A 47 4.27 0.87 -1.80
C LEU A 47 4.59 0.74 -0.31
N ARG A 48 5.52 -0.14 0.07
CA ARG A 48 5.94 -0.31 1.46
C ARG A 48 6.58 0.95 2.02
N SER A 49 7.53 1.55 1.30
CA SER A 49 8.19 2.78 1.73
C SER A 49 7.19 3.94 1.89
N ARG A 50 6.19 3.99 1.01
CA ARG A 50 5.23 5.09 0.92
C ARG A 50 4.05 4.99 1.89
N PHE A 51 3.58 3.78 2.18
CA PHE A 51 2.32 3.60 2.89
C PHE A 51 2.44 2.93 4.25
N LEU A 52 3.58 2.29 4.57
CA LEU A 52 3.73 1.58 5.85
C LEU A 52 3.37 2.48 7.04
N ASP A 53 3.98 3.66 7.09
CA ASP A 53 3.70 4.68 8.10
C ASP A 53 3.29 5.98 7.39
N PHE A 54 2.00 6.04 7.01
CA PHE A 54 1.45 7.12 6.20
C PHE A 54 1.24 8.41 7.01
N GLY A 55 1.60 9.55 6.40
CA GLY A 55 1.21 10.89 6.82
C GLY A 55 1.29 11.88 5.66
N TYR A 56 0.48 12.93 5.68
CA TYR A 56 0.32 13.90 4.58
C TYR A 56 1.63 14.51 4.06
N TYR A 57 2.59 14.79 4.96
CA TYR A 57 3.87 15.39 4.59
C TYR A 57 5.01 14.38 4.43
N ALA A 58 4.78 13.09 4.69
CA ALA A 58 5.83 12.07 4.66
C ALA A 58 6.37 11.82 3.24
N HIS A 59 5.53 12.02 2.22
CA HIS A 59 5.89 11.80 0.83
C HIS A 59 5.43 12.99 -0.03
N ALA A 60 6.26 14.04 -0.09
CA ALA A 60 6.04 15.26 -0.88
C ALA A 60 5.81 15.05 -2.40
N ARG A 61 5.79 13.81 -2.88
CA ARG A 61 5.47 13.42 -4.26
C ARG A 61 3.98 13.25 -4.50
N ASP A 62 3.21 13.04 -3.45
CA ASP A 62 1.81 12.70 -3.57
C ASP A 62 1.00 13.85 -3.02
N SER A 63 0.26 14.48 -3.91
CA SER A 63 -0.68 15.57 -3.64
C SER A 63 -1.89 15.09 -2.82
N LEU A 64 -1.68 14.20 -1.85
CA LEU A 64 -2.68 13.76 -0.88
C LEU A 64 -2.73 14.85 0.18
N VAL A 65 -3.82 15.61 0.18
CA VAL A 65 -4.00 16.76 1.09
C VAL A 65 -5.05 16.43 2.16
N ALA A 66 -5.97 15.50 1.85
CA ALA A 66 -7.04 15.10 2.75
C ALA A 66 -7.28 13.58 2.75
N ALA A 67 -8.01 13.10 3.75
CA ALA A 67 -8.37 11.68 3.86
C ALA A 67 -9.22 11.20 2.68
N SER A 68 -10.02 12.10 2.09
CA SER A 68 -10.77 11.81 0.86
C SER A 68 -9.86 11.41 -0.29
N ASP A 69 -8.68 12.03 -0.42
CA ASP A 69 -7.73 11.72 -1.49
C ASP A 69 -7.12 10.33 -1.27
N LEU A 70 -6.83 9.98 -0.01
CA LEU A 70 -6.36 8.65 0.36
C LEU A 70 -7.42 7.58 0.06
N ILE A 71 -8.69 7.85 0.36
CA ILE A 71 -9.80 6.94 0.05
C ILE A 71 -9.98 6.78 -1.47
N ASN A 72 -9.91 7.88 -2.23
CA ASN A 72 -9.96 7.85 -3.68
C ASN A 72 -8.80 7.03 -4.27
N LEU A 73 -7.60 7.15 -3.69
CA LEU A 73 -6.45 6.35 -4.07
C LEU A 73 -6.66 4.85 -3.80
N ILE A 74 -7.22 4.50 -2.63
CA ILE A 74 -7.54 3.10 -2.29
C ILE A 74 -8.62 2.54 -3.23
N ALA A 75 -9.61 3.36 -3.61
CA ALA A 75 -10.64 2.95 -4.57
C ALA A 75 -10.04 2.65 -5.96
N ALA A 76 -9.01 3.40 -6.36
CA ALA A 76 -8.30 3.17 -7.63
C ALA A 76 -7.30 2.00 -7.57
N ASP A 77 -6.58 1.84 -6.45
CA ASP A 77 -5.64 0.74 -6.22
C ASP A 77 -5.83 0.13 -4.81
N PRO A 78 -6.70 -0.88 -4.66
CA PRO A 78 -7.04 -1.46 -3.36
C PRO A 78 -5.87 -2.07 -2.61
N ILE A 79 -4.77 -2.43 -3.31
CA ILE A 79 -3.59 -2.99 -2.67
C ILE A 79 -2.93 -1.99 -1.72
N VAL A 80 -3.07 -0.69 -1.97
CA VAL A 80 -2.51 0.39 -1.16
C VAL A 80 -2.96 0.27 0.30
N ALA A 81 -4.24 0.00 0.53
CA ALA A 81 -4.79 -0.19 1.87
C ALA A 81 -4.09 -1.31 2.65
N ARG A 82 -3.64 -2.37 1.98
CA ARG A 82 -2.96 -3.50 2.63
C ARG A 82 -1.55 -3.14 3.12
N TYR A 83 -0.93 -2.10 2.54
CA TYR A 83 0.39 -1.61 2.97
C TYR A 83 0.31 -0.62 4.14
N ILE A 84 -0.85 -0.03 4.42
CA ILE A 84 -1.02 0.94 5.50
C ILE A 84 -1.03 0.21 6.84
N ARG A 85 0.02 0.40 7.64
CA ARG A 85 0.08 -0.10 9.02
C ARG A 85 -0.35 0.97 10.01
N ILE A 86 0.12 2.20 9.80
CA ILE A 86 -0.26 3.37 10.60
C ILE A 86 -0.62 4.49 9.64
N ALA A 87 -1.76 5.15 9.86
CA ALA A 87 -2.18 6.33 9.11
C ALA A 87 -2.35 7.52 10.05
N ASN A 88 -1.45 8.49 9.96
CA ASN A 88 -1.57 9.75 10.67
C ASN A 88 -2.40 10.75 9.85
N LEU A 89 -3.67 10.90 10.23
CA LEU A 89 -4.67 11.75 9.56
C LEU A 89 -4.97 13.04 10.34
N VAL A 90 -4.11 13.43 11.29
CA VAL A 90 -4.39 14.56 12.22
C VAL A 90 -4.58 15.89 11.48
N GLU A 91 -3.95 16.10 10.32
CA GLU A 91 -4.10 17.33 9.54
C GLU A 91 -5.55 17.55 9.04
N ASP A 92 -6.34 16.50 8.80
CA ASP A 92 -7.77 16.65 8.47
C ASP A 92 -8.55 17.34 9.58
N SER A 93 -8.16 17.10 10.83
CA SER A 93 -8.79 17.72 12.00
C SER A 93 -8.45 19.20 12.10
N ARG A 94 -7.34 19.66 11.52
CA ARG A 94 -7.00 21.09 11.46
C ARG A 94 -7.93 21.85 10.51
N PHE A 95 -8.33 21.25 9.39
CA PHE A 95 -9.34 21.86 8.50
C PHE A 95 -10.68 22.08 9.22
N LEU A 96 -11.12 21.13 10.04
CA LEU A 96 -12.35 21.27 10.84
C LEU A 96 -12.24 22.37 11.90
N SER A 97 -11.05 22.56 12.48
CA SER A 97 -10.83 23.64 13.46
C SER A 97 -10.96 25.03 12.84
N HIS A 98 -10.51 25.23 11.59
CA HIS A 98 -10.70 26.49 10.88
C HIS A 98 -12.17 26.75 10.47
N LEU A 99 -12.91 25.70 10.10
CA LEU A 99 -14.35 25.81 9.81
C LEU A 99 -15.17 26.14 11.07
N ARG A 100 -14.83 25.53 12.22
CA ARG A 100 -15.43 25.87 13.52
C ARG A 100 -15.17 27.32 13.94
N VAL A 101 -14.02 27.90 13.61
CA VAL A 101 -13.72 29.31 13.88
C VAL A 101 -14.50 30.26 12.95
N ARG A 102 -14.88 29.81 11.74
CA ARG A 102 -15.68 30.61 10.78
C ARG A 102 -17.19 30.56 10.99
N GLY A 103 -17.69 29.76 11.94
CA GLY A 103 -19.10 29.79 12.33
C GLY A 103 -20.09 29.25 11.29
N GLU A 104 -19.63 28.51 10.28
CA GLU A 104 -20.55 27.82 9.36
C GLU A 104 -20.92 26.44 9.93
N PRO A 105 -22.22 26.11 10.03
CA PRO A 105 -22.67 24.80 10.51
C PRO A 105 -22.47 23.72 9.44
N PRO A 106 -22.47 22.43 9.85
CA PRO A 106 -22.27 21.29 8.95
C PRO A 106 -23.35 21.12 7.87
#